data_AF-A0A9E4G4Q3-F1
#
_entry.id   AF-A0A9E4G4Q3-F1
#
_cell.length_a   1.000
_cell.length_b   1.000
_cell.length_c   1.000
_cell.angle_alpha   90.00
_cell.angle_beta   90.00
_cell.angle_gamma   90.00
#
_symmetry.space_group_name_H-M   'P 1'
#
loop_
_entity.id
_entity.type
_entity.pdbx_description
1 polymer ?
#
loop_
_entity_poly.entity_id
_entity_poly.type
_entity_poly.pdbx_seq_one_letter_code
_entity_poly.pdbx_strand_id
1 'polypeptide(L)'
;MTTDTRPKLGSLRVETDEGSYTLAGMVKGAGMIAPNMATMLSVIVTDAALSTSAANDALQSATQESFNRIVVDGDTSTNDTVLLLANGESGVAPASDQELAAFRAALTDLCRYLAQEVVRDGEGVTKFVTLDVVNAESEAAAERIGQTIGASVLTKSAFYGSDANWGRIVAAAGRAGTAFEPDSTSLWVAAGESLAEHQRGLEIFSGGMPTDYQEDDAAEIMAEPSITFTLDCGMGGGCATIWTCDISHDYISINGDYRS
;
A
#
# COMPACT_ATOMS: atom_id res chain seq x y z
N MET A 1 -12.49 -14.79 -8.87
CA MET A 1 -12.91 -14.08 -7.65
C MET A 1 -13.32 -15.12 -6.62
N THR A 2 -12.99 -14.92 -5.35
CA THR A 2 -13.41 -15.79 -4.23
C THR A 2 -14.31 -15.01 -3.27
N THR A 3 -13.73 -14.24 -2.36
CA THR A 3 -14.41 -13.35 -1.41
C THR A 3 -14.41 -11.89 -1.87
N ASP A 4 -13.77 -11.61 -3.01
CA ASP A 4 -13.86 -10.32 -3.70
C ASP A 4 -15.32 -9.94 -3.92
N THR A 5 -15.67 -8.68 -3.63
CA THR A 5 -17.01 -8.15 -3.89
C THR A 5 -17.13 -7.57 -5.30
N ARG A 6 -15.99 -7.22 -5.92
CA ARG A 6 -15.93 -6.66 -7.28
C ARG A 6 -14.70 -7.11 -8.08
N PRO A 7 -14.80 -7.12 -9.42
CA PRO A 7 -13.63 -7.24 -10.30
C PRO A 7 -12.68 -6.05 -10.15
N LYS A 8 -11.37 -6.32 -10.18
CA LYS A 8 -10.30 -5.31 -10.08
C LYS A 8 -9.47 -5.37 -11.35
N LEU A 9 -9.66 -4.39 -12.23
CA LEU A 9 -9.09 -4.32 -13.57
C LEU A 9 -8.47 -2.94 -13.78
N GLY A 10 -7.32 -2.86 -14.43
CA GLY A 10 -6.69 -1.61 -14.78
C GLY A 10 -6.02 -1.69 -16.14
N SER A 11 -5.89 -0.57 -16.83
CA SER A 11 -5.11 -0.47 -18.06
C SER A 11 -4.57 0.92 -18.25
N LEU A 12 -3.42 1.02 -18.89
CA LEU A 12 -2.80 2.28 -19.29
C LEU A 12 -2.09 2.11 -20.63
N ARG A 13 -1.92 3.22 -21.33
CA ARG A 13 -1.23 3.31 -22.61
C ARG A 13 -0.05 4.23 -22.46
N VAL A 14 1.12 3.79 -22.91
CA VAL A 14 2.36 4.57 -22.89
C VAL A 14 2.68 4.99 -24.31
N GLU A 15 2.81 6.30 -24.51
CA GLU A 15 3.25 6.89 -25.78
C GLU A 15 4.77 7.03 -25.79
N THR A 16 5.39 6.70 -26.91
CA THR A 16 6.82 6.84 -27.18
C THR A 16 7.03 7.51 -28.54
N ASP A 17 8.27 7.86 -28.87
CA ASP A 17 8.58 8.41 -30.20
C ASP A 17 8.40 7.38 -31.33
N GLU A 18 8.48 6.09 -31.00
CA GLU A 18 8.37 4.98 -31.95
C GLU A 18 6.93 4.43 -32.09
N GLY A 19 6.01 4.89 -31.26
CA GLY A 19 4.62 4.43 -31.26
C GLY A 19 4.03 4.42 -29.86
N SER A 20 3.25 3.38 -29.54
CA SER A 20 2.68 3.21 -28.20
C SER A 20 2.51 1.73 -27.87
N TYR A 21 2.59 1.40 -26.59
CA TYR A 21 2.23 0.09 -26.07
C TYR A 21 1.21 0.23 -24.92
N THR A 22 0.51 -0.85 -24.63
CA THR A 22 -0.54 -0.94 -23.63
C THR A 22 -0.12 -1.91 -22.53
N LEU A 23 -0.43 -1.55 -21.30
CA LEU A 23 -0.40 -2.41 -20.12
C LEU A 23 -1.84 -2.60 -19.65
N ALA A 24 -2.25 -3.83 -19.40
CA ALA A 24 -3.53 -4.14 -18.77
C ALA A 24 -3.32 -5.21 -17.71
N GLY A 25 -4.07 -5.15 -16.62
CA GLY A 25 -3.92 -6.08 -15.53
C GLY A 25 -5.21 -6.33 -14.80
N MET A 26 -5.26 -7.48 -14.13
CA MET A 26 -6.33 -7.87 -13.24
C MET A 26 -5.74 -8.47 -11.98
N VAL A 27 -6.42 -8.27 -10.85
CA VAL A 27 -6.04 -8.87 -9.58
C VAL A 27 -7.25 -9.46 -8.86
N LYS A 28 -7.02 -10.58 -8.17
CA LYS A 28 -7.95 -11.23 -7.25
C LYS A 28 -7.32 -11.26 -5.86
N GLY A 29 -8.11 -10.97 -4.83
CA GLY A 29 -7.67 -10.94 -3.43
C GLY A 29 -8.53 -9.97 -2.61
N ALA A 30 -8.91 -10.38 -1.40
CA ALA A 30 -9.73 -9.60 -0.46
C ALA A 30 -9.47 -9.99 1.03
N GLY A 31 -9.01 -11.21 1.28
CA GLY A 31 -8.58 -11.70 2.60
C GLY A 31 -7.34 -12.60 2.50
N MET A 32 -6.71 -12.87 3.64
CA MET A 32 -5.34 -13.38 3.79
C MET A 32 -4.37 -12.55 2.96
N ILE A 33 -4.27 -11.25 3.26
CA ILE A 33 -3.42 -10.30 2.55
C ILE A 33 -2.46 -9.61 3.53
N ALA A 34 -1.17 -9.83 3.30
CA ALA A 34 -0.03 -9.33 4.04
C ALA A 34 1.20 -9.24 3.09
N PRO A 35 2.28 -8.55 3.50
CA PRO A 35 3.50 -8.49 2.72
C PRO A 35 4.12 -9.88 2.59
N ASN A 36 5.03 -10.03 1.62
CA ASN A 36 5.65 -11.31 1.24
C ASN A 36 4.65 -12.30 0.61
N MET A 37 3.91 -11.81 -0.40
CA MET A 37 3.04 -12.64 -1.23
C MET A 37 1.90 -13.32 -0.42
N ALA A 38 0.77 -12.62 -0.25
CA ALA A 38 -0.48 -13.12 0.34
C ALA A 38 -1.71 -13.10 -0.61
N THR A 39 -2.76 -13.93 -0.39
CA THR A 39 -3.58 -14.70 -1.38
C THR A 39 -4.02 -13.90 -2.60
N MET A 40 -3.05 -13.56 -3.43
CA MET A 40 -3.23 -12.61 -4.51
C MET A 40 -2.76 -13.25 -5.81
N LEU A 41 -3.69 -13.25 -6.76
CA LEU A 41 -3.43 -13.68 -8.12
C LEU A 41 -3.56 -12.46 -9.01
N SER A 42 -2.43 -11.98 -9.53
CA SER A 42 -2.39 -10.88 -10.47
C SER A 42 -1.84 -11.35 -11.81
N VAL A 43 -2.53 -10.99 -12.88
CA VAL A 43 -2.10 -11.24 -14.26
C VAL A 43 -2.07 -9.90 -14.97
N ILE A 44 -0.90 -9.55 -15.46
CA ILE A 44 -0.62 -8.34 -16.21
C ILE A 44 -0.19 -8.76 -17.61
N VAL A 45 -0.70 -8.06 -18.61
CA VAL A 45 -0.41 -8.29 -20.02
C VAL A 45 0.06 -6.99 -20.66
N THR A 46 0.99 -7.11 -21.61
CA THR A 46 1.42 -5.99 -22.44
C THR A 46 1.73 -6.43 -23.85
N ASP A 47 1.54 -5.52 -24.80
CA ASP A 47 1.95 -5.66 -26.18
C ASP A 47 3.34 -5.05 -26.46
N ALA A 48 4.05 -4.53 -25.45
CA ALA A 48 5.43 -4.08 -25.57
C ALA A 48 6.38 -5.24 -25.89
N ALA A 49 7.38 -4.98 -26.73
CA ALA A 49 8.43 -5.93 -27.05
C ALA A 49 9.56 -5.86 -26.01
N LEU A 50 9.61 -6.84 -25.11
CA LEU A 50 10.57 -6.87 -24.00
C LEU A 50 11.45 -8.12 -24.05
N SER A 51 12.70 -7.96 -23.63
CA SER A 51 13.51 -9.12 -23.25
C SER A 51 12.99 -9.73 -21.95
N THR A 52 13.19 -11.03 -21.76
CA THR A 52 12.81 -11.72 -20.52
C THR A 52 13.47 -11.12 -19.29
N SER A 53 14.72 -10.66 -19.39
CA SER A 53 15.41 -10.00 -18.26
C SER A 53 14.72 -8.69 -17.89
N ALA A 54 14.50 -7.81 -18.88
CA ALA A 54 13.85 -6.53 -18.66
C ALA A 54 12.44 -6.69 -18.07
N ALA A 55 11.67 -7.67 -18.56
CA ALA A 55 10.34 -7.98 -18.05
C ALA A 55 10.39 -8.46 -16.58
N ASN A 56 11.33 -9.34 -16.23
CA ASN A 56 11.48 -9.85 -14.86
C ASN A 56 11.93 -8.74 -13.90
N ASP A 57 12.92 -7.93 -14.28
CA ASP A 57 13.46 -6.85 -13.45
C ASP A 57 12.38 -5.79 -13.18
N ALA A 58 11.59 -5.43 -14.22
CA ALA A 58 10.47 -4.52 -14.09
C ALA A 58 9.38 -5.10 -13.18
N LEU A 59 9.00 -6.38 -13.36
CA LEU A 59 7.98 -7.04 -12.55
C LEU A 59 8.37 -7.14 -11.08
N GLN A 60 9.62 -7.52 -10.80
CA GLN A 60 10.12 -7.62 -9.42
C GLN A 60 10.07 -6.27 -8.72
N SER A 61 10.55 -5.23 -9.41
CA SER A 61 10.54 -3.87 -8.87
C SER A 61 9.12 -3.35 -8.63
N ALA A 62 8.23 -3.51 -9.62
CA ALA A 62 6.85 -3.10 -9.51
C ALA A 62 6.14 -3.82 -8.35
N THR A 63 6.37 -5.12 -8.17
CA THR A 63 5.80 -5.92 -7.08
C THR A 63 6.26 -5.43 -5.71
N GLN A 64 7.55 -5.10 -5.57
CA GLN A 64 8.12 -4.58 -4.32
C GLN A 64 7.52 -3.22 -3.91
N GLU A 65 7.12 -2.40 -4.89
CA GLU A 65 6.55 -1.07 -4.69
C GLU A 65 5.01 -1.03 -4.67
N SER A 66 4.34 -2.18 -4.77
CA SER A 66 2.88 -2.29 -4.86
C SER A 66 2.30 -3.42 -4.00
N PHE A 67 2.24 -4.65 -4.51
CA PHE A 67 1.63 -5.80 -3.84
C PHE A 67 2.35 -6.17 -2.54
N ASN A 68 3.67 -5.93 -2.43
CA ASN A 68 4.40 -6.10 -1.16
C ASN A 68 4.22 -4.93 -0.18
N ARG A 69 3.40 -3.94 -0.54
CA ARG A 69 3.09 -2.75 0.27
C ARG A 69 1.65 -2.72 0.77
N ILE A 70 0.90 -3.81 0.64
CA ILE A 70 -0.48 -3.89 1.13
C ILE A 70 -0.64 -4.83 2.31
N VAL A 71 -1.52 -4.47 3.25
CA VAL A 71 -1.87 -5.29 4.42
C VAL A 71 -3.37 -5.20 4.67
N VAL A 72 -4.09 -6.33 4.61
CA VAL A 72 -5.50 -6.42 5.03
C VAL A 72 -5.59 -7.01 6.43
N ASP A 73 -5.18 -8.26 6.64
CA ASP A 73 -5.33 -8.97 7.91
C ASP A 73 -3.99 -9.43 8.52
N GLY A 74 -2.90 -9.36 7.75
CA GLY A 74 -1.57 -9.74 8.23
C GLY A 74 -1.24 -11.23 8.04
N ASP A 75 -2.15 -12.02 7.46
CA ASP A 75 -1.92 -13.43 7.17
C ASP A 75 -1.41 -13.63 5.73
N THR A 76 -0.15 -14.06 5.61
CA THR A 76 0.46 -14.41 4.32
C THR A 76 -0.08 -15.73 3.77
N SER A 77 -0.36 -15.77 2.48
CA SER A 77 -0.91 -16.94 1.79
C SER A 77 0.13 -17.91 1.27
N THR A 78 -0.34 -19.09 0.90
CA THR A 78 0.45 -20.17 0.31
C THR A 78 0.47 -20.17 -1.22
N ASN A 79 -0.31 -19.31 -1.90
CA ASN A 79 -0.65 -19.48 -3.33
C ASN A 79 -0.42 -18.26 -4.21
N ASP A 80 0.41 -17.35 -3.73
CA ASP A 80 0.59 -16.06 -4.38
C ASP A 80 1.31 -16.10 -5.69
N THR A 81 0.83 -15.30 -6.63
CA THR A 81 1.36 -15.28 -7.98
C THR A 81 1.07 -13.95 -8.67
N VAL A 82 2.13 -13.31 -9.17
CA VAL A 82 2.04 -12.19 -10.11
C VAL A 82 2.69 -12.62 -11.42
N LEU A 83 1.96 -12.51 -12.53
CA LEU A 83 2.45 -12.84 -13.87
C LEU A 83 2.47 -11.61 -14.75
N LEU A 84 3.54 -11.45 -15.53
CA LEU A 84 3.62 -10.50 -16.64
C LEU A 84 3.76 -11.27 -17.95
N LEU A 85 2.82 -11.05 -18.87
CA LEU A 85 2.83 -11.65 -20.21
C LEU A 85 3.05 -10.55 -21.25
N ALA A 86 4.18 -10.60 -21.95
CA ALA A 86 4.54 -9.63 -22.98
C ALA A 86 4.63 -10.33 -24.35
N ASN A 87 3.83 -9.89 -25.33
CA ASN A 87 3.77 -10.55 -26.65
C ASN A 87 4.47 -9.77 -27.79
N GLY A 88 4.82 -8.51 -27.58
CA GLY A 88 5.49 -7.69 -28.59
C GLY A 88 4.64 -7.23 -29.78
N GLU A 89 3.31 -7.41 -29.75
CA GLU A 89 2.41 -7.10 -30.87
C GLU A 89 2.42 -5.62 -31.26
N SER A 90 2.73 -4.70 -30.34
CA SER A 90 2.83 -3.27 -30.64
C SER A 90 4.01 -2.94 -31.57
N GLY A 91 5.02 -3.82 -31.64
CA GLY A 91 6.30 -3.56 -32.29
C GLY A 91 7.19 -2.55 -31.57
N VAL A 92 6.72 -1.91 -30.50
CA VAL A 92 7.47 -0.92 -29.72
C VAL A 92 8.30 -1.63 -28.66
N ALA A 93 9.61 -1.40 -28.68
CA ALA A 93 10.56 -2.02 -27.76
C ALA A 93 11.23 -0.96 -26.88
N PRO A 94 10.89 -0.88 -25.57
CA PRO A 94 11.67 -0.07 -24.64
C PRO A 94 13.13 -0.57 -24.60
N ALA A 95 14.05 0.19 -25.19
CA ALA A 95 15.42 -0.29 -25.47
C ALA A 95 16.50 0.51 -24.72
N SER A 96 16.28 1.82 -24.54
CA SER A 96 17.17 2.67 -23.74
C SER A 96 16.85 2.56 -22.24
N ASP A 97 17.82 2.91 -21.40
CA ASP A 97 17.63 2.98 -19.94
C ASP A 97 16.46 3.89 -19.55
N GLN A 98 16.26 4.98 -20.30
CA GLN A 98 15.16 5.92 -20.08
C GLN A 98 13.79 5.31 -20.42
N GLU A 99 13.68 4.59 -21.53
CA GLU A 99 12.43 3.93 -21.92
C GLU A 99 12.12 2.72 -21.02
N LEU A 100 13.14 1.97 -20.60
CA LEU A 100 12.98 0.90 -19.63
C LEU A 100 12.54 1.45 -18.27
N ALA A 101 13.08 2.59 -17.85
CA ALA A 101 12.61 3.28 -16.65
C ALA A 101 11.15 3.75 -16.78
N ALA A 102 10.76 4.27 -17.95
CA ALA A 102 9.37 4.65 -18.23
C ALA A 102 8.42 3.44 -18.22
N PHE A 103 8.83 2.32 -18.83
CA PHE A 103 8.07 1.06 -18.79
C PHE A 103 7.89 0.57 -17.34
N ARG A 104 8.98 0.56 -16.56
CA ARG A 104 8.95 0.17 -15.15
C ARG A 104 8.00 1.07 -14.35
N ALA A 105 8.09 2.39 -14.53
CA ALA A 105 7.22 3.33 -13.84
C ALA A 105 5.74 3.06 -14.16
N ALA A 106 5.42 2.92 -15.45
CA ALA A 106 4.07 2.61 -15.90
C ALA A 106 3.56 1.27 -15.33
N LEU A 107 4.39 0.22 -15.33
CA LEU A 107 4.06 -1.06 -14.71
C LEU A 107 3.84 -0.91 -13.19
N THR A 108 4.71 -0.18 -12.50
CA THR A 108 4.58 0.11 -11.07
C THR A 108 3.27 0.83 -10.76
N ASP A 109 2.89 1.83 -11.55
CA ASP A 109 1.64 2.58 -11.35
C ASP A 109 0.41 1.69 -11.50
N LEU A 110 0.38 0.85 -12.55
CA LEU A 110 -0.68 -0.14 -12.72
C LEU A 110 -0.73 -1.13 -11.54
N CYS A 111 0.41 -1.65 -11.11
CA CYS A 111 0.48 -2.59 -10.00
C CYS A 111 0.04 -1.94 -8.68
N ARG A 112 0.44 -0.68 -8.41
CA ARG A 112 0.00 0.10 -7.24
C ARG A 112 -1.50 0.29 -7.24
N TYR A 113 -2.07 0.71 -8.38
CA TYR A 113 -3.51 0.83 -8.53
C TYR A 113 -4.23 -0.48 -8.20
N LEU A 114 -3.80 -1.60 -8.80
CA LEU A 114 -4.37 -2.92 -8.55
C LEU A 114 -4.22 -3.36 -7.08
N ALA A 115 -3.05 -3.12 -6.48
CA ALA A 115 -2.80 -3.44 -5.08
C ALA A 115 -3.72 -2.64 -4.13
N GLN A 116 -3.93 -1.35 -4.40
CA GLN A 116 -4.87 -0.53 -3.64
C GLN A 116 -6.32 -1.01 -3.83
N GLU A 117 -6.71 -1.46 -5.02
CA GLU A 117 -8.02 -2.06 -5.24
C GLU A 117 -8.23 -3.35 -4.43
N VAL A 118 -7.17 -4.11 -4.12
CA VAL A 118 -7.25 -5.24 -3.18
C VAL A 118 -7.59 -4.75 -1.78
N VAL A 119 -6.94 -3.68 -1.31
CA VAL A 119 -7.20 -3.11 0.02
C VAL A 119 -8.62 -2.51 0.10
N ARG A 120 -9.04 -1.75 -0.92
CA ARG A 120 -10.38 -1.16 -1.00
C ARG A 120 -11.52 -2.20 -1.14
N ASP A 121 -11.18 -3.45 -1.45
CA ASP A 121 -12.14 -4.56 -1.52
C ASP A 121 -11.87 -5.60 -0.43
N GLY A 122 -11.08 -5.24 0.60
CA GLY A 122 -10.82 -6.11 1.73
C GLY A 122 -12.11 -6.52 2.43
N GLU A 123 -12.11 -7.72 3.01
CA GLU A 123 -13.31 -8.27 3.66
C GLU A 123 -13.81 -7.37 4.79
N GLY A 124 -15.01 -6.81 4.63
CA GLY A 124 -15.63 -5.93 5.63
C GLY A 124 -14.95 -4.56 5.80
N VAL A 125 -14.11 -4.13 4.86
CA VAL A 125 -13.41 -2.83 4.93
C VAL A 125 -14.40 -1.66 4.85
N THR A 126 -14.20 -0.67 5.72
CA THR A 126 -14.95 0.60 5.68
C THR A 126 -14.04 1.80 5.44
N LYS A 127 -12.74 1.66 5.71
CA LYS A 127 -11.75 2.72 5.51
C LYS A 127 -10.50 2.23 4.81
N PHE A 128 -10.02 3.02 3.86
CA PHE A 128 -8.72 2.88 3.24
C PHE A 128 -7.70 3.77 3.96
N VAL A 129 -6.53 3.24 4.27
CA VAL A 129 -5.49 3.94 5.04
C VAL A 129 -4.15 3.87 4.32
N THR A 130 -3.56 5.03 4.07
CA THR A 130 -2.18 5.18 3.61
C THR A 130 -1.28 5.47 4.81
N LEU A 131 -0.19 4.71 4.93
CA LEU A 131 0.84 4.88 5.95
C LEU A 131 2.15 5.26 5.27
N ASP A 132 2.47 6.54 5.28
CA ASP A 132 3.75 7.06 4.80
C ASP A 132 4.75 7.08 5.96
N VAL A 133 5.73 6.18 5.93
CA VAL A 133 6.83 6.15 6.90
C VAL A 133 8.04 6.79 6.26
N VAL A 134 8.54 7.88 6.84
CA VAL A 134 9.64 8.67 6.28
C VAL A 134 10.76 8.86 7.30
N ASN A 135 11.96 9.13 6.80
CA ASN A 135 13.17 9.35 7.59
C ASN A 135 13.46 8.22 8.59
N ALA A 136 13.12 6.98 8.27
CA ALA A 136 13.60 5.81 9.00
C ALA A 136 15.10 5.60 8.74
N GLU A 137 15.74 4.73 9.53
CA GLU A 137 17.16 4.37 9.35
C GLU A 137 17.45 3.84 7.94
N SER A 138 16.52 3.10 7.34
CA SER A 138 16.61 2.57 5.98
C SER A 138 15.22 2.33 5.39
N GLU A 139 15.10 2.19 4.07
CA GLU A 139 13.85 1.81 3.41
C GLU A 139 13.27 0.52 4.01
N ALA A 140 14.11 -0.52 4.20
CA ALA A 140 13.72 -1.78 4.84
C ALA A 140 13.14 -1.59 6.25
N ALA A 141 13.64 -0.62 7.01
CA ALA A 141 13.09 -0.27 8.32
C ALA A 141 11.74 0.44 8.19
N ALA A 142 11.62 1.39 7.26
CA ALA A 142 10.37 2.07 6.97
C ALA A 142 9.27 1.08 6.56
N GLU A 143 9.57 0.11 5.70
CA GLU A 143 8.58 -0.91 5.33
C GLU A 143 8.15 -1.72 6.54
N ARG A 144 9.11 -2.20 7.35
CA ARG A 144 8.79 -3.02 8.53
C ARG A 144 7.93 -2.27 9.54
N ILE A 145 8.21 -0.98 9.76
CA ILE A 145 7.40 -0.11 10.62
C ILE A 145 5.99 0.01 10.05
N GLY A 146 5.84 0.40 8.78
CA GLY A 146 4.54 0.58 8.15
C GLY A 146 3.71 -0.71 8.12
N GLN A 147 4.33 -1.85 7.83
CA GLN A 147 3.69 -3.17 7.84
C GLN A 147 3.24 -3.56 9.25
N THR A 148 4.06 -3.28 10.28
CA THR A 148 3.70 -3.57 11.67
C THR A 148 2.52 -2.74 12.15
N ILE A 149 2.45 -1.47 11.72
CA ILE A 149 1.31 -0.58 11.98
C ILE A 149 0.07 -1.10 11.24
N GLY A 150 0.19 -1.42 9.94
CA GLY A 150 -0.92 -1.90 9.12
C GLY A 150 -1.49 -3.26 9.55
N ALA A 151 -0.69 -4.12 10.17
CA ALA A 151 -1.12 -5.40 10.73
C ALA A 151 -1.63 -5.30 12.19
N SER A 152 -1.50 -4.14 12.84
CA SER A 152 -1.87 -3.97 14.25
C SER A 152 -3.38 -3.94 14.42
N VAL A 153 -3.97 -4.99 15.02
CA VAL A 153 -5.41 -5.06 15.34
C VAL A 153 -5.90 -3.84 16.14
N LEU A 154 -5.09 -3.33 17.07
CA LEU A 154 -5.44 -2.13 17.84
C LEU A 154 -5.50 -0.88 16.95
N THR A 155 -4.56 -0.75 16.02
CA THR A 155 -4.52 0.38 15.09
C THR A 155 -5.68 0.31 14.10
N LYS A 156 -5.90 -0.86 13.50
CA LYS A 156 -7.02 -1.10 12.57
C LYS A 156 -8.40 -0.91 13.22
N SER A 157 -8.55 -1.30 14.49
CA SER A 157 -9.81 -1.06 15.22
C SER A 157 -10.01 0.41 15.61
N ALA A 158 -8.93 1.17 15.82
CA ALA A 158 -9.02 2.62 16.00
C ALA A 158 -9.46 3.29 14.68
N PHE A 159 -8.92 2.83 13.54
CA PHE A 159 -9.38 3.29 12.23
C PHE A 159 -10.89 3.05 12.04
N TYR A 160 -11.37 1.83 12.30
CA TYR A 160 -12.79 1.50 12.23
C TYR A 160 -13.65 2.40 13.13
N GLY A 161 -13.17 2.69 14.33
CA GLY A 161 -13.84 3.56 15.30
C GLY A 161 -13.71 5.07 15.02
N SER A 162 -13.06 5.47 13.92
CA SER A 162 -12.72 6.87 13.63
C SER A 162 -11.97 7.57 14.78
N ASP A 163 -11.12 6.83 15.49
CA ASP A 163 -10.31 7.31 16.62
C ASP A 163 -8.88 7.59 16.14
N ALA A 164 -8.44 8.85 16.23
CA ALA A 164 -7.09 9.32 15.87
C ALA A 164 -6.04 8.89 16.90
N ASN A 165 -6.00 7.60 17.22
CA ASN A 165 -5.23 7.06 18.35
C ASN A 165 -3.74 6.95 18.03
N TRP A 166 -3.03 8.08 18.10
CA TRP A 166 -1.58 8.15 17.89
C TRP A 166 -0.82 7.16 18.78
N GLY A 167 -1.29 6.92 20.01
CA GLY A 167 -0.65 6.00 20.96
C GLY A 167 -0.58 4.57 20.43
N ARG A 168 -1.64 4.08 19.78
CA ARG A 168 -1.67 2.75 19.15
C ARG A 168 -0.75 2.66 17.93
N ILE A 169 -0.64 3.73 17.15
CA ILE A 169 0.24 3.81 15.97
C ILE A 169 1.70 3.80 16.41
N VAL A 170 2.09 4.69 17.32
CA VAL A 170 3.46 4.79 17.85
C VAL A 170 3.86 3.51 18.59
N ALA A 171 2.95 2.90 19.37
CA ALA A 171 3.21 1.61 20.02
C ALA A 171 3.42 0.47 19.00
N ALA A 172 2.71 0.47 17.87
CA ALA A 172 2.93 -0.49 16.79
C ALA A 172 4.27 -0.25 16.09
N ALA A 173 4.62 1.01 15.82
CA ALA A 173 5.93 1.37 15.26
C ALA A 173 7.08 0.90 16.17
N GLY A 174 6.99 1.14 17.48
CA GLY A 174 8.02 0.76 18.46
C GLY A 174 8.23 -0.75 18.63
N ARG A 175 7.26 -1.58 18.22
CA ARG A 175 7.40 -3.06 18.23
C ARG A 175 7.73 -3.66 16.86
N ALA A 176 8.08 -2.84 15.87
CA ALA A 176 8.43 -3.30 14.52
C ALA A 176 9.73 -4.11 14.45
N GLY A 177 10.51 -4.18 15.54
CA GLY A 177 11.79 -4.90 15.56
C GLY A 177 12.89 -4.19 14.74
N THR A 178 12.76 -2.88 14.55
CA THR A 178 13.78 -2.00 13.98
C THR A 178 14.14 -0.89 14.96
N ALA A 179 15.20 -0.15 14.67
CA ALA A 179 15.48 1.09 15.37
C ALA A 179 14.26 2.03 15.24
N PHE A 180 13.78 2.53 16.38
CA PHE A 180 12.67 3.46 16.48
C PHE A 180 12.84 4.27 17.78
N GLU A 181 12.84 5.59 17.68
CA GLU A 181 13.01 6.49 18.81
C GLU A 181 11.78 7.41 18.92
N PRO A 182 10.89 7.20 19.90
CA PRO A 182 9.69 8.02 20.06
C PRO A 182 9.98 9.52 20.21
N ASP A 183 11.11 9.87 20.83
CA ASP A 183 11.50 11.27 21.09
C ASP A 183 11.96 12.01 19.82
N SER A 184 12.32 11.30 18.75
CA SER A 184 12.64 11.89 17.44
C SER A 184 11.50 11.77 16.43
N THR A 185 10.37 11.20 16.84
CA THR A 185 9.27 10.85 15.96
C THR A 185 8.16 11.90 15.99
N SER A 186 7.57 12.14 14.83
CA SER A 186 6.36 12.95 14.68
C SER A 186 5.35 12.22 13.79
N LEU A 187 4.06 12.40 14.07
CA LEU A 187 2.95 11.76 13.37
C LEU A 187 1.91 12.80 12.98
N TRP A 188 1.53 12.78 11.70
CA TRP A 188 0.45 13.58 11.16
C TRP A 188 -0.66 12.69 10.62
N VAL A 189 -1.88 13.24 10.60
CA VAL A 189 -3.07 12.63 9.98
C VAL A 189 -3.75 13.60 9.03
N ALA A 190 -4.24 13.11 7.90
CA ALA A 190 -4.96 13.89 6.91
C ALA A 190 -6.06 13.07 6.22
N ALA A 191 -7.07 13.76 5.71
CA ALA A 191 -8.11 13.17 4.88
C ALA A 191 -7.58 12.91 3.46
N GLY A 192 -7.99 11.80 2.86
CA GLY A 192 -7.62 11.39 1.51
C GLY A 192 -6.62 10.23 1.46
N GLU A 193 -6.41 9.71 0.25
CA GLU A 193 -5.55 8.55 -0.01
C GLU A 193 -4.07 8.89 -0.20
N SER A 194 -3.75 10.16 -0.45
CA SER A 194 -2.40 10.66 -0.64
C SER A 194 -2.33 12.14 -0.31
N LEU A 195 -1.19 12.58 0.21
CA LEU A 195 -0.91 14.01 0.41
C LEU A 195 -0.23 14.60 -0.82
N ALA A 196 -0.60 15.84 -1.15
CA ALA A 196 0.14 16.63 -2.13
C ALA A 196 1.54 16.98 -1.59
N GLU A 197 2.51 17.18 -2.49
CA GLU A 197 3.86 17.61 -2.11
C GLU A 197 3.80 18.81 -1.16
N HIS A 198 4.47 18.69 0.00
CA HIS A 198 4.55 19.68 1.08
C HIS A 198 3.35 19.78 2.05
N GLN A 199 2.30 18.98 1.90
CA GLN A 199 1.28 18.83 2.94
C GLN A 199 1.69 17.70 3.90
N ARG A 200 1.48 17.91 5.21
CA ARG A 200 1.65 16.87 6.23
C ARG A 200 0.34 16.49 6.93
N GLY A 201 -0.64 17.39 6.97
CA GLY A 201 -1.89 17.17 7.71
C GLY A 201 -1.85 17.78 9.13
N LEU A 202 -2.75 17.32 9.99
CA LEU A 202 -2.80 17.68 11.40
C LEU A 202 -1.74 16.89 12.17
N GLU A 203 -0.79 17.56 12.82
CA GLU A 203 0.21 16.91 13.67
C GLU A 203 -0.45 16.49 14.99
N ILE A 204 -0.43 15.20 15.32
CA ILE A 204 -1.10 14.64 16.50
C ILE A 204 -0.13 14.08 17.55
N PHE A 205 1.12 13.86 17.18
CA PHE A 205 2.19 13.43 18.09
C PHE A 205 3.53 13.97 17.62
N SER A 206 4.36 14.42 18.56
CA SER A 206 5.69 14.93 18.29
C SER A 206 6.58 14.81 19.52
N GLY A 207 7.79 14.27 19.36
CA GLY A 207 8.80 14.25 20.42
C GLY A 207 8.36 13.55 21.70
N GLY A 208 7.78 12.35 21.57
CA GLY A 208 7.37 11.53 22.70
C GLY A 208 6.03 11.92 23.35
N MET A 209 5.35 12.98 22.87
CA MET A 209 4.15 13.55 23.48
C MET A 209 3.07 13.84 22.44
N PRO A 210 1.77 13.88 22.81
CA PRO A 210 0.75 14.47 21.94
C PRO A 210 1.03 15.97 21.75
N THR A 211 0.68 16.49 20.57
CA THR A 211 0.66 17.94 20.31
C THR A 211 -0.58 18.58 20.96
N ASP A 212 -0.74 19.90 20.81
CA ASP A 212 -1.93 20.65 21.25
C ASP A 212 -3.10 20.62 20.24
N TYR A 213 -3.15 19.57 19.40
CA TYR A 213 -4.22 19.38 18.42
C TYR A 213 -5.60 19.30 19.09
N GLN A 214 -6.63 19.72 18.37
CA GLN A 214 -8.00 19.58 18.83
C GLN A 214 -8.56 18.23 18.41
N GLU A 215 -9.15 17.49 19.36
CA GLU A 215 -9.75 16.18 19.09
C GLU A 215 -10.86 16.26 18.03
N ASP A 216 -11.61 17.36 17.99
CA ASP A 216 -12.67 17.56 16.99
C ASP A 216 -12.10 17.64 15.56
N ASP A 217 -10.97 18.32 15.37
CA ASP A 217 -10.30 18.41 14.05
C ASP A 217 -9.80 17.03 13.58
N ALA A 218 -9.24 16.26 14.51
CA ALA A 218 -8.79 14.90 14.23
C ALA A 218 -9.98 13.96 13.94
N ALA A 219 -11.10 14.12 14.65
CA ALA A 219 -12.32 13.36 14.43
C ALA A 219 -12.95 13.66 13.06
N GLU A 220 -12.95 14.91 12.61
CA GLU A 220 -13.40 15.28 11.27
C GLU A 220 -12.58 14.58 10.18
N ILE A 221 -11.24 14.58 10.31
CA ILE A 221 -10.34 13.86 9.40
C ILE A 221 -10.63 12.35 9.44
N MET A 222 -10.72 11.78 10.64
CA MET A 222 -10.93 10.35 10.85
C MET A 222 -12.32 9.88 10.43
N ALA A 223 -13.30 10.77 10.21
CA ALA A 223 -14.62 10.41 9.70
C ALA A 223 -14.58 10.00 8.22
N GLU A 224 -13.61 10.51 7.46
CA GLU A 224 -13.47 10.25 6.03
C GLU A 224 -13.19 8.76 5.71
N PRO A 225 -13.64 8.25 4.56
CA PRO A 225 -13.43 6.85 4.18
C PRO A 225 -11.97 6.56 3.78
N SER A 226 -11.19 7.60 3.46
CA SER A 226 -9.79 7.48 3.10
C SER A 226 -8.95 8.41 3.97
N ILE A 227 -7.91 7.87 4.59
CA ILE A 227 -7.07 8.58 5.57
C ILE A 227 -5.60 8.33 5.25
N THR A 228 -4.77 9.35 5.42
CA THR A 228 -3.32 9.23 5.30
C THR A 228 -2.68 9.58 6.64
N PHE A 229 -1.78 8.72 7.11
CA PHE A 229 -0.90 8.99 8.23
C PHE A 229 0.53 9.13 7.72
N THR A 230 1.23 10.17 8.15
CA THR A 230 2.66 10.34 7.89
C THR A 230 3.41 10.19 9.21
N LEU A 231 4.25 9.16 9.32
CA LEU A 231 5.13 8.92 10.45
C LEU A 231 6.57 9.28 10.07
N ASP A 232 7.06 10.40 10.59
CA ASP A 232 8.45 10.83 10.42
C ASP A 232 9.27 10.28 11.59
N CYS A 233 10.18 9.34 11.32
CA CYS A 233 10.98 8.70 12.37
C CYS A 233 12.15 9.57 12.83
N GLY A 234 12.63 10.51 12.01
CA GLY A 234 13.78 11.37 12.35
C GLY A 234 15.13 10.63 12.52
N MET A 235 15.28 9.43 11.95
CA MET A 235 16.43 8.52 12.17
C MET A 235 17.35 8.36 10.95
N GLY A 236 16.95 8.80 9.77
CA GLY A 236 17.71 8.60 8.54
C GLY A 236 16.99 9.16 7.31
N GLY A 237 17.16 8.49 6.16
CA GLY A 237 16.53 8.88 4.89
C GLY A 237 15.70 7.77 4.25
N GLY A 238 15.40 6.70 4.99
CA GLY A 238 14.58 5.59 4.51
C GLY A 238 13.10 5.95 4.47
N CYS A 239 12.42 5.64 3.37
CA CYS A 239 11.00 5.92 3.19
C CYS A 239 10.26 4.70 2.64
N ALA A 240 9.01 4.53 3.04
CA ALA A 240 8.11 3.51 2.53
C ALA A 240 6.66 3.93 2.69
N THR A 241 5.84 3.64 1.70
CA THR A 241 4.37 3.75 1.81
C THR A 241 3.78 2.36 1.94
N ILE A 242 2.86 2.19 2.88
CA ILE A 242 2.07 0.98 3.07
C ILE A 242 0.59 1.33 2.98
N TRP A 243 -0.19 0.56 2.23
CA TRP A 243 -1.64 0.70 2.16
C TRP A 243 -2.31 -0.39 2.99
N THR A 244 -3.24 0.02 3.82
CA THR A 244 -3.99 -0.88 4.69
C THR A 244 -5.43 -0.40 4.85
N CYS A 245 -6.17 -1.07 5.71
CA CYS A 245 -7.56 -0.79 5.98
C CYS A 245 -7.85 -0.88 7.49
N ASP A 246 -9.08 -0.64 7.86
CA ASP A 246 -9.60 -0.92 9.19
C ASP A 246 -9.89 -2.42 9.41
N ILE A 247 -10.40 -2.78 10.59
CA ILE A 247 -10.96 -4.11 10.89
C ILE A 247 -12.34 -3.95 11.53
N SER A 248 -13.38 -4.37 10.82
CA SER A 248 -14.78 -4.17 11.22
C SER A 248 -15.40 -5.43 11.86
N HIS A 249 -16.64 -5.30 12.35
CA HIS A 249 -17.44 -6.45 12.76
C HIS A 249 -17.78 -7.39 11.60
N ASP A 250 -17.91 -6.87 10.38
CA ASP A 250 -18.23 -7.67 9.20
C ASP A 250 -17.07 -8.59 8.83
N TYR A 251 -15.81 -8.13 8.98
CA TYR A 251 -14.63 -8.99 8.82
C TYR A 251 -14.72 -10.24 9.72
N ILE A 252 -15.09 -10.05 10.99
CA ILE A 252 -15.26 -11.15 11.96
C ILE A 252 -16.42 -12.07 11.56
N SER A 253 -17.53 -11.50 11.09
CA SER A 253 -18.70 -12.27 10.68
C SER A 253 -18.40 -13.11 9.43
N ILE A 254 -17.78 -12.52 8.41
CA ILE A 254 -17.36 -13.20 7.16
C ILE A 254 -16.45 -14.39 7.48
N ASN A 255 -15.41 -14.17 8.30
CA ASN A 255 -14.40 -15.20 8.57
C ASN A 255 -14.82 -16.19 9.66
N GLY A 256 -15.68 -15.79 10.59
CA GLY A 256 -16.26 -16.66 11.62
C GLY A 256 -17.29 -17.63 11.04
N ASP A 257 -18.11 -17.16 10.10
CA ASP A 257 -19.21 -17.95 9.54
C ASP A 257 -18.85 -18.68 8.24
N TYR A 258 -17.64 -18.47 7.69
CA TYR A 258 -17.23 -18.95 6.36
C TYR A 258 -17.41 -20.46 6.09
N ARG A 259 -17.45 -21.28 7.16
CA ARG A 259 -17.59 -22.75 7.07
C ARG A 259 -18.88 -23.28 7.69
N SER A 260 -19.84 -22.41 8.00
CA SER A 260 -21.12 -22.74 8.65
C SER A 260 -22.26 -22.88 7.66
#